data_AF-A0A537S8P4-F1
#
_entry.id   AF-A0A537S8P4-F1
#
_cell.length_a   1.000
_cell.length_b   1.000
_cell.length_c   1.000
_cell.angle_alpha   90.00
_cell.angle_beta   90.00
_cell.angle_gamma   90.00
#
_symmetry.space_group_name_H-M   'P 1'
#
loop_
_entity.id
_entity.type
_entity.pdbx_description
1 polymer ?
#
loop_
_entity_poly.entity_id
_entity_poly.type
_entity_poly.pdbx_seq_one_letter_code
_entity_poly.pdbx_strand_id
1 'polypeptide(L)'
;MAFDLFLATMPPDAPIRAVITSDALEKELAAFDEADRIALMRQRPNQRANGVAFFFGCVGAILWAILLLPIEGWLPEVSLHALGALRMACLTVAFLSLGWIRWGGSAKWKEARSAAEEIRGQILRHVIERCAHDKVLLAQALACFKIAHLDWQLGFFKKRIAELNEAERRSKAAPYIWSARALSIAGLVLGLIAVVNIAEAFGYSVPYLSGSPHIPNAHRWEAGLSALASSILAFVGARASSLVAALYALVAADLDKMNSEQLPKAEAAAAEGNAKEVLQFVKQVQAVMEFEHRVWRIVG
;
A
#
# COMPACT_ATOMS: atom_id res chain seq x y z
N MET A 1 -19.23 1.68 14.73
CA MET A 1 -17.85 1.67 15.25
C MET A 1 -17.53 0.32 15.88
N ALA A 2 -16.25 -0.03 16.12
CA ALA A 2 -15.89 -1.34 16.69
C ALA A 2 -16.40 -1.53 18.14
N PHE A 3 -16.51 -0.44 18.91
CA PHE A 3 -17.18 -0.42 20.21
C PHE A 3 -18.67 -0.75 20.12
N ASP A 4 -19.39 -0.23 19.12
CA ASP A 4 -20.82 -0.55 18.94
C ASP A 4 -21.05 -2.03 18.68
N LEU A 5 -20.14 -2.68 17.93
CA LEU A 5 -20.19 -4.13 17.69
C LEU A 5 -19.99 -4.90 19.00
N PHE A 6 -19.04 -4.50 19.84
CA PHE A 6 -18.87 -5.10 21.17
C PHE A 6 -20.09 -4.86 22.06
N LEU A 7 -20.57 -3.62 22.13
CA LEU A 7 -21.75 -3.26 22.92
C LEU A 7 -23.01 -3.99 22.45
N ALA A 8 -23.16 -4.29 21.17
CA ALA A 8 -24.28 -5.09 20.66
C ALA A 8 -24.28 -6.54 21.17
N THR A 9 -23.12 -7.07 21.58
CA THR A 9 -23.01 -8.42 22.16
C THR A 9 -23.25 -8.46 23.67
N MET A 10 -23.33 -7.29 24.33
CA MET A 10 -23.44 -7.17 25.77
C MET A 10 -24.88 -6.84 26.21
N PRO A 11 -25.33 -7.34 27.37
CA PRO A 11 -26.61 -6.93 27.97
C PRO A 11 -26.73 -5.40 28.14
N PRO A 12 -27.94 -4.80 28.05
CA PRO A 12 -28.13 -3.35 28.19
C PRO A 12 -27.66 -2.77 29.53
N ASP A 13 -27.63 -3.58 30.57
CA ASP A 13 -27.23 -3.26 31.95
C ASP A 13 -25.75 -3.57 32.24
N ALA A 14 -24.97 -4.00 31.24
CA ALA A 14 -23.56 -4.32 31.43
C ALA A 14 -22.78 -3.09 31.93
N PRO A 15 -22.02 -3.20 33.04
CA PRO A 15 -21.40 -2.05 33.70
C PRO A 15 -20.33 -1.38 32.83
N ILE A 16 -19.70 -2.12 31.90
CA ILE A 16 -18.77 -1.57 30.91
C ILE A 16 -19.41 -0.52 29.98
N ARG A 17 -20.74 -0.55 29.77
CA ARG A 17 -21.45 0.44 28.95
C ARG A 17 -21.27 1.83 29.52
N ALA A 18 -21.45 2.01 30.84
CA ALA A 18 -21.29 3.30 31.49
C ALA A 18 -19.87 3.84 31.38
N VAL A 19 -18.86 2.96 31.32
CA VAL A 19 -17.48 3.36 31.07
C VAL A 19 -17.33 3.85 29.63
N ILE A 20 -17.72 3.04 28.64
CA ILE A 20 -17.57 3.31 27.20
C ILE A 20 -18.35 4.56 26.76
N THR A 21 -19.55 4.78 27.31
CA THR A 21 -20.40 5.93 26.99
C THR A 21 -20.15 7.15 27.89
N SER A 22 -19.00 7.20 28.58
CA SER A 22 -18.67 8.37 29.40
C SER A 22 -18.24 9.56 28.53
N ASP A 23 -18.63 10.79 28.91
CA ASP A 23 -18.29 12.03 28.18
C ASP A 23 -16.81 12.16 27.82
N ALA A 24 -15.93 11.64 28.69
CA ALA A 24 -14.49 11.65 28.45
C ALA A 24 -14.09 10.74 27.27
N LEU A 25 -14.62 9.52 27.22
CA LEU A 25 -14.36 8.61 26.11
C LEU A 25 -15.06 9.06 24.84
N GLU A 26 -16.28 9.62 24.92
CA GLU A 26 -16.95 10.18 23.74
C GLU A 26 -16.10 11.27 23.06
N LYS A 27 -15.43 12.14 23.84
CA LYS A 27 -14.49 13.13 23.31
C LYS A 27 -13.28 12.49 22.63
N GLU A 28 -12.71 11.44 23.21
CA GLU A 28 -11.59 10.72 22.61
C GLU A 28 -12.01 9.97 21.33
N LEU A 29 -13.19 9.37 21.33
CA LEU A 29 -13.79 8.72 20.15
C LEU A 29 -14.01 9.73 19.02
N ALA A 30 -14.53 10.93 19.34
CA ALA A 30 -14.68 11.99 18.36
C ALA A 30 -13.32 12.47 17.79
N ALA A 31 -12.27 12.52 18.63
CA ALA A 31 -10.91 12.82 18.17
C ALA A 31 -10.35 11.73 17.26
N PHE A 32 -10.63 10.45 17.56
CA PHE A 32 -10.29 9.32 16.70
C PHE A 32 -11.00 9.42 15.35
N ASP A 33 -12.31 9.69 15.34
CA ASP A 33 -13.11 9.79 14.11
C ASP A 33 -12.63 10.94 13.21
N GLU A 34 -12.25 12.08 13.80
CA GLU A 34 -11.66 13.19 13.05
C GLU A 34 -10.29 12.81 12.46
N ALA A 35 -9.43 12.16 13.25
CA ALA A 35 -8.13 11.70 12.77
C ALA A 35 -8.25 10.66 11.65
N ASP A 36 -9.18 9.71 11.78
CA ASP A 36 -9.45 8.70 10.75
C ASP A 36 -10.03 9.33 9.48
N ARG A 37 -10.95 10.30 9.63
CA ARG A 37 -11.48 11.08 8.51
C ARG A 37 -10.36 11.79 7.75
N ILE A 38 -9.42 12.42 8.45
CA ILE A 38 -8.24 13.06 7.83
C ILE A 38 -7.39 12.01 7.10
N ALA A 39 -7.15 10.85 7.71
CA ALA A 39 -6.40 9.77 7.09
C ALA A 39 -7.06 9.29 5.78
N LEU A 40 -8.39 9.05 5.79
CA LEU A 40 -9.16 8.65 4.61
C LEU A 40 -9.17 9.73 3.52
N MET A 41 -9.31 11.00 3.90
CA MET A 41 -9.21 12.13 2.96
C MET A 41 -7.85 12.19 2.27
N ARG A 42 -6.75 11.88 2.99
CA ARG A 42 -5.40 11.82 2.42
C ARG A 42 -5.15 10.54 1.61
N GLN A 43 -5.84 9.44 1.91
CA GLN A 43 -5.71 8.19 1.16
C GLN A 43 -6.29 8.27 -0.26
N ARG A 44 -7.48 8.87 -0.40
CA ARG A 44 -8.21 8.90 -1.68
C ARG A 44 -7.41 9.52 -2.84
N PRO A 45 -6.74 10.68 -2.69
CA PRO A 45 -5.89 11.24 -3.74
C PRO A 45 -4.75 10.30 -4.15
N ASN A 46 -4.12 9.59 -3.21
CA ASN A 46 -3.06 8.63 -3.52
C ASN A 46 -3.59 7.43 -4.33
N GLN A 47 -4.75 6.90 -3.96
CA GLN A 47 -5.39 5.82 -4.71
C GLN A 47 -5.78 6.26 -6.12
N ARG A 48 -6.33 7.47 -6.26
CA ARG A 48 -6.65 8.06 -7.56
C ARG A 48 -5.40 8.30 -8.39
N ALA A 49 -4.35 8.87 -7.82
CA ALA A 49 -3.08 9.09 -8.52
C ALA A 49 -2.47 7.77 -9.00
N ASN A 50 -2.55 6.70 -8.20
CA ASN A 50 -2.11 5.36 -8.62
C ASN A 50 -2.95 4.84 -9.80
N GLY A 51 -4.28 4.99 -9.73
CA GLY A 51 -5.18 4.59 -10.82
C GLY A 51 -4.95 5.37 -12.12
N VAL A 52 -4.75 6.70 -12.01
CA VAL A 52 -4.42 7.59 -13.13
C VAL A 52 -3.07 7.21 -13.73
N ALA A 53 -2.03 7.04 -12.90
CA ALA A 53 -0.71 6.62 -13.35
C ALA A 53 -0.75 5.30 -14.12
N PHE A 54 -1.48 4.32 -13.59
CA PHE A 54 -1.67 3.03 -14.24
C PHE A 54 -2.41 3.17 -15.58
N PHE A 55 -3.56 3.83 -15.60
CA PHE A 55 -4.37 3.99 -16.81
C PHE A 55 -3.61 4.68 -17.93
N PHE A 56 -3.02 5.85 -17.66
CA PHE A 56 -2.27 6.61 -18.66
C PHE A 56 -0.95 5.94 -19.03
N GLY A 57 -0.32 5.20 -18.12
CA GLY A 57 0.82 4.33 -18.43
C GLY A 57 0.44 3.24 -19.44
N CYS A 58 -0.71 2.56 -19.24
CA CYS A 58 -1.22 1.56 -20.18
C CYS A 58 -1.59 2.16 -21.54
N VAL A 59 -2.30 3.29 -21.57
CA VAL A 59 -2.65 3.96 -22.83
C VAL A 59 -1.39 4.39 -23.57
N GLY A 60 -0.41 4.98 -22.86
CA GLY A 60 0.88 5.34 -23.44
C GLY A 60 1.60 4.15 -24.06
N ALA A 61 1.60 2.99 -23.39
CA ALA A 61 2.19 1.76 -23.90
C ALA A 61 1.46 1.19 -25.13
N ILE A 62 0.13 1.30 -25.19
CA ILE A 62 -0.66 0.85 -26.36
C ILE A 62 -0.40 1.75 -27.57
N LEU A 63 -0.49 3.08 -27.40
CA LEU A 63 -0.19 4.05 -28.45
C LEU A 63 1.21 3.87 -29.00
N TRP A 64 2.13 3.52 -28.11
CA TRP A 64 3.49 3.18 -28.47
C TRP A 64 3.59 1.94 -29.37
N ALA A 65 2.94 0.84 -28.98
CA ALA A 65 2.94 -0.39 -29.77
C ALA A 65 2.36 -0.15 -31.18
N ILE A 66 1.34 0.70 -31.30
CA ILE A 66 0.77 1.13 -32.58
C ILE A 66 1.79 1.91 -33.41
N LEU A 67 2.50 2.87 -32.81
CA LEU A 67 3.49 3.72 -33.48
C LEU A 67 4.76 2.97 -33.93
N LEU A 68 5.03 1.78 -33.37
CA LEU A 68 6.10 0.90 -33.83
C LEU A 68 5.75 0.08 -35.08
N LEU A 69 4.46 -0.08 -35.37
CA LEU A 69 4.05 -0.77 -36.60
C LEU A 69 4.44 0.09 -37.82
N PRO A 70 4.72 -0.51 -38.97
CA PRO A 70 5.04 0.21 -40.21
C PRO A 70 3.77 0.84 -40.82
N ILE A 71 3.12 1.72 -40.07
CA ILE A 71 1.83 2.36 -40.39
C ILE A 71 2.01 3.67 -41.17
N GLU A 72 3.24 4.05 -41.54
CA GLU A 72 3.48 5.31 -42.25
C GLU A 72 2.87 5.32 -43.65
N GLY A 73 2.74 4.14 -44.26
CA GLY A 73 2.02 3.99 -45.53
C GLY A 73 0.49 3.91 -45.37
N TRP A 74 -0.02 3.78 -44.15
CA TRP A 74 -1.45 3.53 -43.89
C TRP A 74 -2.16 4.75 -43.30
N LEU A 75 -1.42 5.64 -42.65
CA LEU A 75 -1.98 6.83 -42.01
C LEU A 75 -1.32 8.11 -42.53
N PRO A 76 -2.08 9.21 -42.65
CA PRO A 76 -1.52 10.53 -42.90
C PRO A 76 -0.51 10.93 -41.82
N GLU A 77 0.52 11.70 -42.20
CA GLU A 77 1.58 12.15 -41.30
C GLU A 77 1.04 12.89 -40.06
N VAL A 78 0.00 13.72 -40.25
CA VAL A 78 -0.68 14.45 -39.17
C VAL A 78 -1.24 13.50 -38.10
N SER A 79 -1.77 12.34 -38.50
CA SER A 79 -2.29 11.34 -37.57
C SER A 79 -1.17 10.71 -36.75
N LEU A 80 -0.01 10.46 -37.37
CA LEU A 80 1.17 9.93 -36.67
C LEU A 80 1.70 10.94 -35.63
N HIS A 81 1.77 12.22 -35.98
CA HIS A 81 2.13 13.30 -35.06
C HIS A 81 1.14 13.42 -33.90
N ALA A 82 -0.16 13.32 -34.17
CA ALA A 82 -1.20 13.36 -33.14
C ALA A 82 -1.09 12.17 -32.16
N LEU A 83 -0.86 10.96 -32.67
CA LEU A 83 -0.61 9.78 -31.84
C LEU A 83 0.66 9.93 -30.99
N GLY A 84 1.72 10.49 -31.57
CA GLY A 84 2.97 10.80 -30.86
C GLY A 84 2.78 11.82 -29.73
N ALA A 85 2.04 12.90 -29.98
CA ALA A 85 1.70 13.91 -28.99
C ALA A 85 0.84 13.34 -27.87
N LEU A 86 -0.20 12.56 -28.20
CA LEU A 86 -1.07 11.91 -27.23
C LEU A 86 -0.29 10.94 -26.33
N ARG A 87 0.63 10.15 -26.91
CA ARG A 87 1.54 9.28 -26.17
C ARG A 87 2.35 10.07 -25.13
N MET A 88 2.97 11.17 -25.55
CA MET A 88 3.78 12.00 -24.64
C MET A 88 2.93 12.57 -23.51
N ALA A 89 1.73 13.08 -23.82
CA ALA A 89 0.80 13.57 -22.81
C ALA A 89 0.43 12.48 -21.79
N CYS A 90 0.11 11.27 -22.23
CA CYS A 90 -0.20 10.15 -21.34
C CYS A 90 0.98 9.80 -20.42
N LEU A 91 2.20 9.69 -20.96
CA LEU A 91 3.39 9.39 -20.17
C LEU A 91 3.72 10.49 -19.17
N THR A 92 3.59 11.76 -19.56
CA THR A 92 3.77 12.90 -18.65
C THR A 92 2.77 12.87 -17.51
N VAL A 93 1.48 12.63 -17.80
CA VAL A 93 0.44 12.50 -16.75
C VAL A 93 0.75 11.32 -15.81
N ALA A 94 1.20 10.19 -16.34
CA ALA A 94 1.56 9.04 -15.53
C ALA A 94 2.77 9.35 -14.62
N PHE A 95 3.80 9.98 -15.16
CA PHE A 95 5.01 10.34 -14.41
C PHE A 95 4.72 11.40 -13.33
N LEU A 96 3.95 12.44 -13.64
CA LEU A 96 3.52 13.45 -12.67
C LEU A 96 2.68 12.83 -11.55
N SER A 97 1.82 11.86 -11.88
CA SER A 97 1.02 11.14 -10.89
C SER A 97 1.89 10.31 -9.94
N LEU A 98 2.92 9.62 -10.47
CA LEU A 98 3.90 8.89 -9.65
C LEU A 98 4.75 9.84 -8.80
N GLY A 99 5.18 10.98 -9.36
CA GLY A 99 5.90 12.03 -8.64
C GLY A 99 5.09 12.57 -7.47
N TRP A 100 3.78 12.82 -7.67
CA TRP A 100 2.86 13.25 -6.61
C TRP A 100 2.78 12.24 -5.46
N ILE A 101 2.69 10.95 -5.78
CA ILE A 101 2.66 9.87 -4.78
C ILE A 101 3.97 9.83 -3.98
N ARG A 102 5.11 9.96 -4.68
CA ARG A 102 6.47 9.88 -4.11
C ARG A 102 6.80 11.09 -3.24
N TRP A 103 6.45 12.31 -3.66
CA TRP A 103 6.93 13.55 -3.03
C TRP A 103 6.09 14.10 -1.89
N GLY A 104 4.97 13.47 -1.53
CA GLY A 104 4.28 13.89 -0.30
C GLY A 104 2.89 13.33 -0.07
N GLY A 105 2.24 12.78 -1.09
CA GLY A 105 0.91 12.19 -0.90
C GLY A 105 0.94 11.01 0.06
N SER A 106 1.85 10.06 -0.15
CA SER A 106 1.92 8.81 0.63
C SER A 106 2.36 9.03 2.08
N ALA A 107 3.39 9.84 2.31
CA ALA A 107 3.91 10.13 3.66
C ALA A 107 2.85 10.80 4.54
N LYS A 108 2.15 11.82 4.03
CA LYS A 108 1.09 12.53 4.77
C LYS A 108 -0.09 11.63 5.12
N TRP A 109 -0.43 10.69 4.26
CA TRP A 109 -1.48 9.69 4.54
C TRP A 109 -1.03 8.72 5.64
N LYS A 110 0.18 8.16 5.52
CA LYS A 110 0.75 7.23 6.51
C LYS A 110 0.86 7.86 7.90
N GLU A 111 1.31 9.12 7.97
CA GLU A 111 1.39 9.88 9.21
C GLU A 111 0.01 10.07 9.85
N ALA A 112 -0.99 10.52 9.08
CA ALA A 112 -2.36 10.68 9.58
C ALA A 112 -2.96 9.35 10.05
N ARG A 113 -2.67 8.24 9.35
CA ARG A 113 -3.14 6.91 9.77
C ARG A 113 -2.46 6.46 11.07
N SER A 114 -1.15 6.67 11.20
CA SER A 114 -0.43 6.37 12.44
C SER A 114 -1.00 7.14 13.63
N ALA A 115 -1.33 8.43 13.44
CA ALA A 115 -1.93 9.25 14.50
C ALA A 115 -3.32 8.73 14.92
N ALA A 116 -4.16 8.34 13.97
CA ALA A 116 -5.47 7.74 14.28
C ALA A 116 -5.34 6.44 15.08
N GLU A 117 -4.41 5.56 14.71
CA GLU A 117 -4.19 4.30 15.44
C GLU A 117 -3.56 4.52 16.83
N GLU A 118 -2.73 5.54 17.00
CA GLU A 118 -2.20 5.94 18.31
C GLU A 118 -3.34 6.35 19.25
N ILE A 119 -4.27 7.20 18.79
CA ILE A 119 -5.45 7.61 19.55
C ILE A 119 -6.31 6.40 19.91
N ARG A 120 -6.53 5.47 18.97
CA ARG A 120 -7.27 4.22 19.24
C ARG A 120 -6.60 3.40 20.35
N GLY A 121 -5.28 3.26 20.31
CA GLY A 121 -4.52 2.59 21.35
C GLY A 121 -4.68 3.27 22.71
N GLN A 122 -4.67 4.60 22.75
CA GLN A 122 -4.88 5.39 23.98
C GLN A 122 -6.28 5.21 24.54
N ILE A 123 -7.33 5.29 23.73
CA ILE A 123 -8.74 5.06 24.13
C ILE A 123 -8.87 3.71 24.83
N LEU A 124 -8.36 2.65 24.19
CA LEU A 124 -8.47 1.29 24.71
C LEU A 124 -7.69 1.09 26.01
N ARG A 125 -6.50 1.70 26.10
CA ARG A 125 -5.71 1.71 27.32
C ARG A 125 -6.45 2.43 28.45
N HIS A 126 -7.07 3.58 28.16
CA HIS A 126 -7.84 4.35 29.12
C HIS A 126 -9.06 3.57 29.63
N VAL A 127 -9.75 2.82 28.77
CA VAL A 127 -10.84 1.90 29.19
C VAL A 127 -10.31 0.88 30.20
N ILE A 128 -9.18 0.22 29.93
CA ILE A 128 -8.58 -0.77 30.83
C ILE A 128 -8.16 -0.13 32.17
N GLU A 129 -7.53 1.05 32.12
CA GLU A 129 -7.09 1.78 33.32
C GLU A 129 -8.28 2.19 34.20
N ARG A 130 -9.40 2.64 33.63
CA ARG A 130 -10.64 2.92 34.40
C ARG A 130 -11.26 1.68 35.03
N CYS A 131 -11.11 0.54 34.38
CA CYS A 131 -11.63 -0.74 34.86
C CYS A 131 -10.66 -1.48 35.79
N ALA A 132 -9.46 -0.94 36.05
CA ALA A 132 -8.39 -1.64 36.76
C ALA A 132 -8.73 -2.06 38.20
N HIS A 133 -9.65 -1.36 38.86
CA HIS A 133 -10.00 -1.59 40.26
C HIS A 133 -11.14 -2.60 40.46
N ASP A 134 -11.80 -3.04 39.39
CA ASP A 134 -12.92 -3.98 39.44
C ASP A 134 -12.64 -5.16 38.50
N LYS A 135 -12.54 -6.35 39.09
CA LYS A 135 -12.22 -7.59 38.38
C LYS A 135 -13.23 -7.91 37.26
N VAL A 136 -14.52 -7.67 37.48
CA VAL A 136 -15.56 -7.95 36.47
C VAL A 136 -15.44 -6.94 35.32
N LEU A 137 -15.28 -5.66 35.65
CA LEU A 137 -15.08 -4.62 34.64
C LEU A 137 -13.77 -4.82 33.86
N LEU A 138 -12.69 -5.23 34.51
CA LEU A 138 -11.40 -5.49 33.86
C LEU A 138 -11.51 -6.63 32.84
N ALA A 139 -12.20 -7.71 33.18
CA ALA A 139 -12.48 -8.81 32.25
C ALA A 139 -13.32 -8.34 31.05
N GLN A 140 -14.35 -7.52 31.29
CA GLN A 140 -15.18 -6.94 30.22
C GLN A 140 -14.39 -5.96 29.34
N ALA A 141 -13.50 -5.15 29.94
CA ALA A 141 -12.63 -4.23 29.22
C ALA A 141 -11.62 -4.97 28.33
N LEU A 142 -11.05 -6.08 28.82
CA LEU A 142 -10.18 -6.94 27.99
C LEU A 142 -10.95 -7.62 26.86
N ALA A 143 -12.17 -8.09 27.11
CA ALA A 143 -13.04 -8.63 26.06
C ALA A 143 -13.37 -7.56 24.99
N CYS A 144 -13.62 -6.33 25.42
CA CYS A 144 -13.78 -5.19 24.52
C CYS A 144 -12.51 -4.94 23.70
N PHE A 145 -11.34 -4.95 24.34
CA PHE A 145 -10.05 -4.80 23.67
C PHE A 145 -9.83 -5.87 22.60
N LYS A 146 -10.12 -7.14 22.93
CA LYS A 146 -10.02 -8.26 22.00
C LYS A 146 -10.83 -8.01 20.73
N ILE A 147 -12.13 -7.72 20.88
CA ILE A 147 -13.04 -7.57 19.75
C ILE A 147 -12.77 -6.27 18.99
N ALA A 148 -12.68 -5.14 19.69
CA ALA A 148 -12.59 -3.82 19.08
C ALA A 148 -11.19 -3.50 18.50
N HIS A 149 -10.17 -4.26 18.92
CA HIS A 149 -8.79 -4.02 18.50
C HIS A 149 -8.13 -5.26 17.92
N LEU A 150 -7.88 -6.29 18.72
CA LEU A 150 -7.06 -7.43 18.31
C LEU A 150 -7.67 -8.18 17.11
N ASP A 151 -8.92 -8.63 17.25
CA ASP A 151 -9.63 -9.39 16.21
C ASP A 151 -9.90 -8.52 14.98
N TRP A 152 -10.23 -7.25 15.18
CA TRP A 152 -10.45 -6.30 14.10
C TRP A 152 -9.18 -6.08 13.27
N GLN A 153 -8.03 -5.87 13.92
CA GLN A 153 -6.74 -5.70 13.25
C GLN A 153 -6.30 -6.99 12.56
N LEU A 154 -6.42 -8.14 13.24
CA LEU A 154 -6.09 -9.44 12.67
C LEU A 154 -6.93 -9.73 11.42
N GLY A 155 -8.24 -9.46 11.48
CA GLY A 155 -9.15 -9.57 10.34
C GLY A 155 -8.78 -8.63 9.20
N PHE A 156 -8.41 -7.39 9.50
CA PHE A 156 -7.90 -6.43 8.52
C PHE A 156 -6.66 -6.96 7.80
N PHE A 157 -5.63 -7.39 8.52
CA PHE A 157 -4.40 -7.91 7.90
C PHE A 157 -4.65 -9.19 7.11
N LYS A 158 -5.42 -10.15 7.64
CA LYS A 158 -5.78 -11.37 6.92
C LYS A 158 -6.51 -11.06 5.61
N LYS A 159 -7.43 -10.10 5.62
CA LYS A 159 -8.10 -9.62 4.40
C LYS A 159 -7.11 -9.00 3.41
N ARG A 160 -6.20 -8.13 3.86
CA ARG A 160 -5.18 -7.52 2.99
C ARG A 160 -4.23 -8.53 2.39
N ILE A 161 -3.78 -9.52 3.17
CA ILE A 161 -2.97 -10.63 2.68
C ILE A 161 -3.74 -11.43 1.61
N ALA A 162 -5.02 -11.73 1.84
CA ALA A 162 -5.83 -12.45 0.86
C ALA A 162 -6.01 -11.65 -0.45
N GLU A 163 -6.28 -10.35 -0.36
CA GLU A 163 -6.35 -9.44 -1.52
C GLU A 163 -5.02 -9.39 -2.29
N LEU A 164 -3.89 -9.32 -1.58
CA LEU A 164 -2.56 -9.31 -2.18
C LEU A 164 -2.20 -10.66 -2.81
N ASN A 165 -2.51 -11.78 -2.16
CA ASN A 165 -2.30 -13.11 -2.69
C ASN A 165 -3.20 -13.39 -3.90
N GLU A 166 -4.42 -12.85 -3.91
CA GLU A 166 -5.33 -12.93 -5.06
C GLU A 166 -4.82 -12.07 -6.22
N ALA A 167 -4.38 -10.84 -5.96
CA ALA A 167 -3.72 -10.00 -6.95
C ALA A 167 -2.43 -10.66 -7.47
N GLU A 168 -1.65 -11.28 -6.58
CA GLU A 168 -0.45 -12.02 -6.92
C GLU A 168 -0.80 -13.25 -7.77
N ARG A 169 -1.80 -14.06 -7.40
CA ARG A 169 -2.27 -15.21 -8.20
C ARG A 169 -2.76 -14.80 -9.59
N ARG A 170 -3.55 -13.73 -9.68
CA ARG A 170 -3.98 -13.14 -10.97
C ARG A 170 -2.79 -12.63 -11.77
N SER A 171 -1.77 -12.08 -11.11
CA SER A 171 -0.53 -11.63 -11.78
C SER A 171 0.41 -12.78 -12.14
N LYS A 172 0.39 -13.87 -11.37
CA LYS A 172 1.10 -15.15 -11.55
C LYS A 172 0.42 -16.05 -12.57
N ALA A 173 -0.65 -15.61 -13.23
CA ALA A 173 -0.99 -16.14 -14.54
C ALA A 173 0.28 -16.05 -15.39
N ALA A 174 0.97 -17.19 -15.54
CA ALA A 174 2.32 -17.33 -16.10
C ALA A 174 2.62 -16.39 -17.28
N PRO A 175 1.72 -16.17 -18.27
CA PRO A 175 1.97 -15.23 -19.34
C PRO A 175 2.39 -13.82 -18.86
N TYR A 176 1.80 -13.26 -17.80
CA TYR A 176 2.04 -11.85 -17.42
C TYR A 176 3.39 -11.58 -16.75
N ILE A 177 3.89 -12.48 -15.90
CA ILE A 177 5.23 -12.34 -15.29
C ILE A 177 6.31 -12.56 -16.35
N TRP A 178 6.13 -13.56 -17.22
CA TRP A 178 7.04 -13.79 -18.34
C TRP A 178 7.01 -12.62 -19.31
N SER A 179 5.83 -12.04 -19.59
CA SER A 179 5.70 -10.83 -20.40
C SER A 179 6.39 -9.64 -19.76
N ALA A 180 6.19 -9.39 -18.47
CA ALA A 180 6.82 -8.26 -17.76
C ALA A 180 8.35 -8.43 -17.68
N ARG A 181 8.85 -9.63 -17.40
CA ARG A 181 10.30 -9.92 -17.40
C ARG A 181 10.90 -9.84 -18.80
N ALA A 182 10.22 -10.41 -19.80
CA ALA A 182 10.64 -10.32 -21.20
C ALA A 182 10.65 -8.87 -21.68
N LEU A 183 9.63 -8.07 -21.31
CA LEU A 183 9.56 -6.64 -21.59
C LEU A 183 10.67 -5.87 -20.86
N SER A 184 10.98 -6.18 -19.60
CA SER A 184 12.10 -5.56 -18.88
C SER A 184 13.46 -5.90 -19.47
N ILE A 185 13.69 -7.18 -19.84
CA ILE A 185 14.93 -7.62 -20.49
C ILE A 185 15.03 -6.99 -21.88
N ALA A 186 13.95 -6.98 -22.65
CA ALA A 186 13.88 -6.29 -23.94
C ALA A 186 14.19 -4.80 -23.76
N GLY A 187 13.55 -4.12 -22.80
CA GLY A 187 13.83 -2.72 -22.48
C GLY A 187 15.29 -2.45 -22.10
N LEU A 188 15.94 -3.33 -21.33
CA LEU A 188 17.36 -3.24 -20.97
C LEU A 188 18.28 -3.43 -22.18
N VAL A 189 18.08 -4.50 -22.95
CA VAL A 189 18.87 -4.80 -24.16
C VAL A 189 18.74 -3.66 -25.17
N LEU A 190 17.51 -3.17 -25.34
CA LEU A 190 17.21 -2.12 -26.30
C LEU A 190 17.69 -0.74 -25.82
N GLY A 191 17.64 -0.45 -24.52
CA GLY A 191 18.30 0.72 -23.93
C GLY A 191 19.81 0.70 -24.11
N LEU A 192 20.44 -0.47 -23.98
CA LEU A 192 21.86 -0.67 -24.25
C LEU A 192 22.19 -0.39 -25.72
N ILE A 193 21.36 -0.89 -26.65
CA ILE A 193 21.49 -0.63 -28.09
C ILE A 193 21.31 0.86 -28.42
N ALA A 194 20.37 1.55 -27.77
CA ALA A 194 20.19 3.00 -27.94
C ALA A 194 21.43 3.79 -27.49
N VAL A 195 22.00 3.47 -26.32
CA VAL A 195 23.23 4.11 -25.81
C VAL A 195 24.41 3.88 -26.76
N VAL A 196 24.53 2.67 -27.32
CA VAL A 196 25.58 2.33 -28.29
C VAL A 196 25.40 3.12 -29.60
N ASN A 197 24.18 3.19 -30.14
CA ASN A 197 23.90 3.97 -31.35
C ASN A 197 24.15 5.48 -31.14
N ILE A 198 23.81 6.02 -29.98
CA ILE A 198 24.11 7.42 -29.64
C ILE A 198 25.64 7.61 -29.56
N ALA A 199 26.37 6.71 -28.90
CA ALA A 199 27.82 6.78 -28.81
C ALA A 199 28.49 6.73 -30.20
N GLU A 200 28.01 5.87 -31.10
CA GLU A 200 28.48 5.80 -32.50
C GLU A 200 28.15 7.07 -33.28
N ALA A 201 26.97 7.68 -33.08
CA ALA A 201 26.60 8.96 -33.69
C ALA A 201 27.53 10.12 -33.23
N PHE A 202 28.12 10.02 -32.05
CA PHE A 202 29.16 10.94 -31.55
C PHE A 202 30.60 10.50 -31.90
N GLY A 203 30.78 9.47 -32.74
CA GLY A 203 32.08 9.02 -33.24
C GLY A 203 32.81 8.00 -32.36
N TYR A 204 32.18 7.47 -31.31
CA TYR A 204 32.75 6.41 -30.47
C TYR A 204 32.40 5.03 -31.04
N SER A 205 33.39 4.29 -31.56
CA SER A 205 33.20 2.91 -32.03
C SER A 205 33.29 1.92 -30.87
N VAL A 206 32.26 1.09 -30.66
CA VAL A 206 32.30 0.00 -29.68
C VAL A 206 32.72 -1.31 -30.38
N PRO A 207 33.93 -1.85 -30.15
CA PRO A 207 34.51 -2.92 -30.99
C PRO A 207 33.74 -4.24 -31.01
N TYR A 208 32.88 -4.47 -30.01
CA TYR A 208 32.15 -5.73 -29.83
C TYR A 208 30.74 -5.71 -30.42
N LEU A 209 30.31 -4.57 -30.99
CA LEU A 209 28.95 -4.34 -31.51
C LEU A 209 28.93 -3.89 -32.97
N SER A 210 30.09 -3.85 -33.63
CA SER A 210 30.30 -3.41 -35.03
C SER A 210 29.65 -4.30 -36.12
N GLY A 211 28.78 -5.23 -35.72
CA GLY A 211 27.92 -6.04 -36.60
C GLY A 211 26.43 -5.90 -36.28
N SER A 212 26.05 -4.95 -35.43
CA SER A 212 24.64 -4.70 -35.09
C SER A 212 23.87 -4.28 -36.36
N PRO A 213 22.67 -4.83 -36.62
CA PRO A 213 21.88 -4.46 -37.79
C PRO A 213 21.63 -2.95 -37.78
N HIS A 214 21.96 -2.27 -38.89
CA HIS A 214 21.60 -0.87 -39.08
C HIS A 214 20.08 -0.74 -38.97
N ILE A 215 19.62 -0.07 -37.92
CA ILE A 215 18.18 0.08 -37.65
C ILE A 215 17.72 1.35 -38.38
N PRO A 216 17.02 1.25 -39.54
CA PRO A 216 16.47 2.44 -40.17
C PRO A 216 15.52 3.15 -39.19
N ASN A 217 15.60 4.48 -39.15
CA ASN A 217 14.88 5.33 -38.18
C ASN A 217 15.27 5.12 -36.71
N ALA A 218 16.57 5.09 -36.40
CA ALA A 218 17.10 4.93 -35.04
C ALA A 218 16.43 5.83 -33.99
N HIS A 219 16.07 7.07 -34.34
CA HIS A 219 15.34 8.00 -33.47
C HIS A 219 13.93 7.53 -33.07
N ARG A 220 13.24 6.80 -33.97
CA ARG A 220 11.93 6.18 -33.69
C ARG A 220 12.06 4.98 -32.77
N TRP A 221 13.14 4.22 -32.94
CA TRP A 221 13.47 3.14 -32.03
C TRP A 221 13.89 3.68 -30.67
N GLU A 222 14.72 4.71 -30.58
CA GLU A 222 15.12 5.32 -29.30
C GLU A 222 13.91 5.90 -28.53
N ALA A 223 13.15 6.80 -29.14
CA ALA A 223 11.90 7.33 -28.57
C ALA A 223 10.87 6.21 -28.33
N GLY A 224 11.02 5.14 -29.10
CA GLY A 224 10.45 3.85 -28.89
C GLY A 224 10.74 3.34 -27.46
N LEU A 225 11.97 2.93 -27.29
CA LEU A 225 12.46 2.12 -26.19
C LEU A 225 12.41 2.86 -24.86
N SER A 226 12.63 4.19 -24.86
CA SER A 226 12.46 5.04 -23.68
C SER A 226 11.02 5.07 -23.16
N ALA A 227 10.03 5.04 -24.05
CA ALA A 227 8.61 5.00 -23.67
C ALA A 227 8.19 3.61 -23.15
N LEU A 228 8.74 2.53 -23.73
CA LEU A 228 8.55 1.17 -23.25
C LEU A 228 9.16 0.99 -21.86
N ALA A 229 10.41 1.41 -21.66
CA ALA A 229 11.09 1.40 -20.37
C ALA A 229 10.32 2.21 -19.31
N SER A 230 9.82 3.39 -19.67
CA SER A 230 9.02 4.25 -18.78
C SER A 230 7.68 3.61 -18.40
N SER A 231 7.02 2.94 -19.35
CA SER A 231 5.74 2.23 -19.12
C SER A 231 5.94 0.99 -18.24
N ILE A 232 7.04 0.26 -18.42
CA ILE A 232 7.43 -0.87 -17.58
C ILE A 232 7.78 -0.39 -16.17
N LEU A 233 8.55 0.69 -16.02
CA LEU A 233 8.86 1.29 -14.73
C LEU A 233 7.58 1.76 -14.01
N ALA A 234 6.62 2.34 -14.73
CA ALA A 234 5.32 2.71 -14.17
C ALA A 234 4.51 1.47 -13.73
N PHE A 235 4.51 0.40 -14.52
CA PHE A 235 3.83 -0.86 -14.20
C PHE A 235 4.46 -1.56 -12.99
N VAL A 236 5.80 -1.64 -12.94
CA VAL A 236 6.56 -2.22 -11.83
C VAL A 236 6.42 -1.36 -10.57
N GLY A 237 6.49 -0.03 -10.69
CA GLY A 237 6.27 0.90 -9.59
C GLY A 237 4.87 0.79 -8.99
N ALA A 238 3.84 0.60 -9.82
CA ALA A 238 2.48 0.33 -9.37
C ALA A 238 2.32 -1.05 -8.69
N ARG A 239 3.29 -1.97 -8.88
CA ARG A 239 3.28 -3.36 -8.40
C ARG A 239 4.27 -3.65 -7.26
N ALA A 240 5.12 -2.70 -6.87
CA ALA A 240 6.12 -2.84 -5.79
C ALA A 240 5.50 -2.96 -4.36
N SER A 241 4.39 -3.68 -4.23
CA SER A 241 3.64 -3.95 -3.00
C SER A 241 4.13 -5.18 -2.24
N SER A 242 5.14 -5.91 -2.72
CA SER A 242 5.62 -7.16 -2.12
C SER A 242 6.24 -6.96 -0.73
N LEU A 243 6.92 -5.84 -0.50
CA LEU A 243 7.47 -5.52 0.83
C LEU A 243 6.35 -5.25 1.84
N VAL A 244 5.30 -4.53 1.42
CA VAL A 244 4.12 -4.26 2.25
C VAL A 244 3.33 -5.54 2.54
N ALA A 245 3.23 -6.43 1.56
CA ALA A 245 2.60 -7.75 1.73
C ALA A 245 3.32 -8.61 2.78
N ALA A 246 4.66 -8.66 2.72
CA ALA A 246 5.46 -9.40 3.69
C ALA A 246 5.33 -8.83 5.11
N LEU A 247 5.23 -7.50 5.24
CA LEU A 247 5.00 -6.83 6.52
C LEU A 247 3.62 -7.16 7.09
N TYR A 248 2.56 -7.13 6.27
CA TYR A 248 1.23 -7.53 6.72
C TYR A 248 1.21 -8.99 7.18
N ALA A 249 1.91 -9.89 6.48
CA ALA A 249 2.02 -11.29 6.89
C ALA A 249 2.75 -11.45 8.24
N LEU A 250 3.85 -10.70 8.44
CA LEU A 250 4.58 -10.71 9.71
C LEU A 250 3.72 -10.20 10.87
N VAL A 251 3.08 -9.04 10.69
CA VAL A 251 2.21 -8.45 11.72
C VAL A 251 1.01 -9.35 12.02
N ALA A 252 0.40 -9.95 10.99
CA ALA A 252 -0.68 -10.91 11.19
C ALA A 252 -0.22 -12.14 11.99
N ALA A 253 0.96 -12.68 11.69
CA ALA A 253 1.51 -13.81 12.43
C ALA A 253 1.81 -13.46 13.89
N ASP A 254 2.38 -12.29 14.15
CA ASP A 254 2.64 -11.80 15.51
C ASP A 254 1.34 -11.59 16.29
N LEU A 255 0.31 -11.00 15.67
CA LEU A 255 -1.00 -10.82 16.29
C LEU A 255 -1.72 -12.16 16.52
N ASP A 256 -1.61 -13.12 15.60
CA ASP A 256 -2.18 -14.47 15.76
C ASP A 256 -1.49 -15.23 16.91
N LYS A 257 -0.18 -15.04 17.07
CA LYS A 257 0.59 -15.54 18.22
C LYS A 257 0.16 -14.87 19.53
N MET A 258 0.00 -13.54 19.54
CA MET A 258 -0.53 -12.83 20.71
C MET A 258 -1.93 -13.34 21.09
N ASN A 259 -2.79 -13.58 20.11
CA ASN A 259 -4.15 -14.09 20.32
C ASN A 259 -4.18 -15.55 20.84
N SER A 260 -3.29 -16.41 20.37
CA SER A 260 -3.28 -17.83 20.75
C SER A 260 -2.49 -18.13 22.03
N GLU A 261 -1.39 -17.42 22.28
CA GLU A 261 -0.47 -17.72 23.39
C GLU A 261 -0.58 -16.74 24.57
N GLN A 262 -0.79 -15.45 24.30
CA GLN A 262 -0.71 -14.41 25.34
C GLN A 262 -2.07 -13.94 25.83
N LEU A 263 -3.08 -13.88 24.95
CA LEU A 263 -4.44 -13.51 25.32
C LEU A 263 -5.00 -14.42 26.42
N PRO A 264 -4.87 -15.78 26.39
CA PRO A 264 -5.36 -16.61 27.48
C PRO A 264 -4.73 -16.29 28.83
N LYS A 265 -3.45 -15.86 28.85
CA LYS A 265 -2.76 -15.42 30.07
C LYS A 265 -3.30 -14.09 30.56
N ALA A 266 -3.55 -13.15 29.64
CA ALA A 266 -4.18 -11.87 29.96
C ALA A 266 -5.63 -12.04 30.45
N GLU A 267 -6.39 -12.99 29.89
CA GLU A 267 -7.74 -13.35 30.33
C GLU A 267 -7.73 -13.92 31.75
N ALA A 268 -6.79 -14.82 32.05
CA ALA A 268 -6.57 -15.31 33.42
C ALA A 268 -6.20 -14.18 34.39
N ALA A 269 -5.26 -13.31 34.00
CA ALA A 269 -4.86 -12.16 34.80
C ALA A 269 -6.02 -11.18 35.04
N ALA A 270 -6.84 -10.91 34.02
CA ALA A 270 -8.04 -10.09 34.15
C ALA A 270 -9.06 -10.73 35.10
N ALA A 271 -9.25 -12.05 35.00
CA ALA A 271 -10.06 -12.83 35.93
C ALA A 271 -9.49 -12.86 37.36
N GLU A 272 -8.23 -12.48 37.59
CA GLU A 272 -7.65 -12.31 38.91
C GLU A 272 -7.66 -10.84 39.38
N GLY A 273 -8.10 -9.90 38.53
CA GLY A 273 -8.03 -8.46 38.81
C GLY A 273 -6.62 -7.87 38.64
N ASN A 274 -5.70 -8.58 37.99
CA ASN A 274 -4.33 -8.13 37.78
C ASN A 274 -4.22 -7.18 36.57
N ALA A 275 -4.62 -5.93 36.77
CA ALA A 275 -4.61 -4.90 35.73
C ALA A 275 -3.22 -4.65 35.12
N LYS A 276 -2.15 -4.87 35.87
CA LYS A 276 -0.76 -4.66 35.40
C LYS A 276 -0.41 -5.60 34.27
N GLU A 277 -0.74 -6.88 34.39
CA GLU A 277 -0.49 -7.88 33.34
C GLU A 277 -1.38 -7.65 32.12
N VAL A 278 -2.64 -7.25 32.33
CA VAL A 278 -3.54 -6.88 31.24
C VAL A 278 -3.00 -5.68 30.44
N LEU A 279 -2.55 -4.64 31.13
CA LEU A 279 -1.94 -3.46 30.50
C LEU A 279 -0.62 -3.80 29.79
N GLN A 280 0.17 -4.73 30.34
CA GLN A 280 1.38 -5.21 29.67
C GLN A 280 1.06 -5.92 28.36
N PHE A 281 0.04 -6.78 28.35
CA PHE A 281 -0.45 -7.44 27.13
C PHE A 281 -0.93 -6.41 26.09
N VAL A 282 -1.77 -5.45 26.51
CA VAL A 282 -2.25 -4.37 25.64
C VAL A 282 -1.09 -3.60 25.01
N LYS A 283 -0.05 -3.28 25.81
CA LYS A 283 1.16 -2.61 25.34
C LYS A 283 1.94 -3.45 24.32
N GLN A 284 2.02 -4.77 24.52
CA GLN A 284 2.69 -5.68 23.57
C GLN A 284 1.94 -5.73 22.22
N VAL A 285 0.61 -5.80 22.24
CA VAL A 285 -0.21 -5.73 21.02
C VAL A 285 0.00 -4.39 20.31
N GLN A 286 -0.01 -3.26 21.04
CA GLN A 286 0.26 -1.93 20.47
C GLN A 286 1.67 -1.83 19.87
N ALA A 287 2.68 -2.42 20.52
CA ALA A 287 4.05 -2.39 20.01
C ALA A 287 4.21 -3.13 18.67
N VAL A 288 3.46 -4.22 18.46
CA VAL A 288 3.39 -4.94 17.17
C VAL A 288 2.77 -4.04 16.10
N MET A 289 1.67 -3.33 16.42
CA MET A 289 1.03 -2.39 15.50
C MET A 289 1.93 -1.19 15.16
N GLU A 290 2.62 -0.62 16.15
CA GLU A 290 3.54 0.50 15.93
C GLU A 290 4.76 0.12 15.09
N PHE A 291 5.19 -1.15 15.12
CA PHE A 291 6.28 -1.63 14.28
C PHE A 291 5.97 -1.41 12.80
N GLU A 292 4.75 -1.72 12.38
CA GLU A 292 4.28 -1.45 11.02
C GLU A 292 4.39 0.04 10.67
N HIS A 293 3.87 0.91 11.53
CA HIS A 293 3.90 2.36 11.31
C HIS A 293 5.32 2.92 11.29
N ARG A 294 6.26 2.34 12.06
CA ARG A 294 7.69 2.68 11.98
C ARG A 294 8.27 2.30 10.62
N VAL A 295 7.96 1.11 10.12
CA VAL A 295 8.44 0.68 8.79
C VAL A 295 7.86 1.56 7.68
N TRP A 296 6.58 1.95 7.79
CA TRP A 296 5.97 2.88 6.82
C TRP A 296 6.69 4.22 6.72
N ARG A 297 7.24 4.72 7.83
CA ARG A 297 8.02 5.96 7.91
C ARG A 297 9.43 5.84 7.33
N ILE A 298 10.04 4.66 7.42
CA ILE A 298 11.40 4.41 6.88
C ILE A 298 11.34 4.13 5.37
N VAL A 299 10.31 3.42 4.91
CA VAL A 299 10.19 2.97 3.51
C VAL A 299 9.45 3.99 2.62
N GLY A 300 8.67 4.90 3.20
CA GLY A 300 7.92 5.94 2.46
C GLY A 300 8.80 7.10 2.02
#